data_AF-A0A545W9B2-F1
#
_entry.id   AF-A0A545W9B2-F1
#
_cell.length_a   1.000
_cell.length_b   1.000
_cell.length_c   1.000
_cell.angle_alpha   90.00
_cell.angle_beta   90.00
_cell.angle_gamma   90.00
#
_symmetry.space_group_name_H-M   'P 1'
#
loop_
_entity.id
_entity.type
_entity.pdbx_description
1 polymer ?
#
loop_
_entity_poly.entity_id
_entity_poly.type
_entity_poly.pdbx_seq_one_letter_code
_entity_poly.pdbx_strand_id
1 'polypeptide(L)'
;MDDDERMEDVEAAREPPLPLSEDERQVLELYDRLQQMQLEIAIIKAQKAHQQAPADDSPEALAAAQEALLQARSRYKLRNDAVELVMMANPVLKAVHGSTNASPIDRDLLPYIVKRDDASVQVARSAAKAQETRDALTDVQVETLRVCRRNVNLTSRLFDLAAQLKERKAVDWDGGEEALRVREEKRKWRAVKGAASGIVAGSGVDWASDEALREMVLDPEDDD
;
A
#
# COMPACT_ATOMS: atom_id res chain seq x y z
N MET A 1 -27.39 -15.67 20.67
CA MET A 1 -26.45 -15.60 19.55
C MET A 1 -26.68 -14.22 18.99
N ASP A 2 -26.13 -13.25 19.72
CA ASP A 2 -26.23 -11.83 19.47
C ASP A 2 -24.82 -11.43 19.05
N ASP A 3 -24.68 -10.94 17.83
CA ASP A 3 -23.54 -10.13 17.37
C ASP A 3 -24.03 -9.37 16.13
N ASP A 4 -25.01 -8.50 16.40
CA ASP A 4 -25.38 -7.37 15.55
C ASP A 4 -24.74 -6.12 16.18
N GLU A 5 -23.40 -6.06 16.16
CA GLU A 5 -22.67 -4.87 16.58
C GLU A 5 -22.62 -3.88 15.41
N ARG A 6 -23.66 -3.04 15.46
CA ARG A 6 -23.86 -1.78 14.76
C ARG A 6 -22.56 -1.03 14.49
N MET A 7 -22.29 -0.83 13.20
CA MET A 7 -21.46 0.24 12.66
C MET A 7 -22.19 1.58 12.82
N GLU A 8 -22.49 2.00 14.05
CA GLU A 8 -22.95 3.33 14.39
C GLU A 8 -21.80 4.09 15.06
N ASP A 9 -21.60 5.34 14.65
CA ASP A 9 -20.77 6.38 15.30
C ASP A 9 -19.28 6.48 14.94
N VAL A 10 -18.96 6.65 13.65
CA VAL A 10 -17.69 7.30 13.24
C VAL A 10 -17.86 8.82 12.99
N GLU A 11 -19.10 9.35 12.99
CA GLU A 11 -19.35 10.78 12.75
C GLU A 11 -19.36 11.66 14.03
N ALA A 12 -19.24 11.08 15.23
CA ALA A 12 -19.40 11.79 16.50
C ALA A 12 -18.11 12.36 17.13
N ALA A 13 -16.98 12.35 16.42
CA ALA A 13 -15.71 12.89 16.92
C ALA A 13 -15.20 14.09 16.09
N ARG A 14 -16.11 14.92 15.57
CA ARG A 14 -15.69 16.29 15.19
C ARG A 14 -15.41 17.05 16.48
N GLU A 15 -14.13 17.08 16.85
CA GLU A 15 -13.61 17.94 17.90
C GLU A 15 -14.25 19.33 17.79
N PRO A 16 -14.64 19.96 18.92
CA PRO A 16 -15.24 21.29 18.87
C PRO A 16 -14.29 22.20 18.08
N PRO A 17 -14.80 22.94 17.09
CA PRO A 17 -13.98 23.88 16.35
C PRO A 17 -13.27 24.75 17.37
N LEU A 18 -11.99 25.06 17.11
CA LEU A 18 -11.26 26.07 17.87
C LEU A 18 -12.23 27.23 18.13
N PRO A 19 -12.36 27.72 19.38
CA PRO A 19 -13.30 28.79 19.71
C PRO A 19 -12.78 30.12 19.15
N LEU A 20 -12.71 30.17 17.82
CA LEU A 20 -12.29 31.32 17.04
C LEU A 20 -13.49 32.26 16.96
N SER A 21 -13.25 33.52 17.25
CA SER A 21 -14.20 34.60 16.97
C SER A 21 -14.55 34.63 15.48
N GLU A 22 -15.72 35.17 15.13
CA GLU A 22 -16.11 35.38 13.72
C GLU A 22 -15.04 36.20 12.97
N ASP A 23 -14.47 37.20 13.64
CA ASP A 23 -13.38 38.03 13.09
C ASP A 23 -12.11 37.20 12.81
N GLU A 24 -11.75 36.27 13.69
CA GLU A 24 -10.56 35.43 13.52
C GLU A 24 -10.73 34.46 12.34
N ARG A 25 -11.94 33.91 12.17
CA ARG A 25 -12.27 33.09 10.99
C ARG A 25 -12.18 33.91 9.72
N GLN A 26 -12.73 35.12 9.71
CA GLN A 26 -12.66 36.02 8.57
C GLN A 26 -11.20 36.38 8.21
N VAL A 27 -10.35 36.61 9.21
CA VAL A 27 -8.92 36.88 8.98
C VAL A 27 -8.22 35.68 8.34
N LEU A 28 -8.53 34.46 8.76
CA LEU A 28 -7.97 33.23 8.15
C LEU A 28 -8.45 33.06 6.70
N GLU A 29 -9.74 33.26 6.42
CA GLU A 29 -10.26 33.20 5.05
C GLU A 29 -9.62 34.26 4.15
N LEU A 30 -9.40 35.47 4.68
CA LEU A 30 -8.69 36.54 3.95
C LEU A 30 -7.22 36.18 3.71
N TYR A 31 -6.57 35.51 4.66
CA TYR A 31 -5.20 35.02 4.50
C TYR A 31 -5.11 33.97 3.40
N ASP A 32 -6.00 32.99 3.38
CA ASP A 32 -6.07 31.94 2.35
C ASP A 32 -6.30 32.55 0.97
N ARG A 33 -7.25 33.50 0.88
CA ARG A 33 -7.52 34.24 -0.36
C ARG A 33 -6.32 35.06 -0.81
N LEU A 34 -5.57 35.64 0.13
CA LEU A 34 -4.36 36.42 -0.17
C LEU A 34 -3.24 35.50 -0.68
N GLN A 35 -3.06 34.32 -0.10
CA GLN A 35 -2.12 33.33 -0.61
C GLN A 35 -2.49 32.89 -2.04
N GLN A 36 -3.77 32.64 -2.30
CA GLN A 36 -4.25 32.29 -3.65
C GLN A 36 -3.95 33.41 -4.66
N MET A 37 -4.27 34.66 -4.32
CA MET A 37 -3.98 35.79 -5.22
C MET A 37 -2.47 35.97 -5.46
N GLN A 38 -1.62 35.74 -4.45
CA GLN A 38 -0.17 35.79 -4.63
C GLN A 38 0.33 34.72 -5.61
N LEU A 39 -0.24 33.51 -5.56
CA LEU A 39 0.05 32.45 -6.53
C LEU A 39 -0.37 32.87 -7.95
N GLU A 40 -1.59 33.36 -8.12
CA GLU A 40 -2.11 33.83 -9.41
C GLU A 40 -1.24 34.95 -10.00
N ILE A 41 -0.83 35.92 -9.19
CA ILE A 41 0.09 36.99 -9.59
C ILE A 41 1.44 36.43 -10.01
N ALA A 42 1.99 35.44 -9.28
CA ALA A 42 3.26 34.81 -9.62
C ALA A 42 3.18 34.09 -10.98
N ILE A 43 2.07 33.39 -11.25
CA ILE A 43 1.81 32.71 -12.53
C ILE A 43 1.71 33.74 -13.67
N ILE A 44 0.92 34.81 -13.49
CA ILE A 44 0.76 35.86 -14.50
C ILE A 44 2.10 36.56 -14.79
N LYS A 45 2.90 36.82 -13.75
CA LYS A 45 4.25 37.41 -13.93
C LYS A 45 5.17 36.47 -14.70
N ALA A 46 5.14 35.16 -14.42
CA ALA A 46 5.93 34.17 -15.16
C ALA A 46 5.49 34.09 -16.64
N GLN A 47 4.18 34.11 -16.92
CA GLN A 47 3.65 34.13 -18.28
C GLN A 47 4.05 35.40 -19.05
N LYS A 48 3.94 36.58 -18.42
CA LYS A 48 4.37 37.84 -19.03
C LYS A 48 5.87 37.89 -19.29
N ALA A 49 6.68 37.40 -18.36
CA ALA A 49 8.13 37.30 -18.55
C ALA A 49 8.49 36.39 -19.74
N HIS A 50 7.74 35.29 -19.93
CA HIS A 50 7.91 34.42 -21.09
C HIS A 50 7.48 35.08 -22.41
N GLN A 51 6.39 35.84 -22.42
CA GLN A 51 5.91 36.57 -23.62
C GLN A 51 6.81 37.75 -24.02
N GLN A 52 7.55 38.34 -23.08
CA GLN A 52 8.43 39.49 -23.31
C GLN A 52 9.88 39.11 -23.63
N ALA A 53 10.27 37.86 -23.41
CA ALA A 53 11.58 37.37 -23.81
C ALA A 53 11.63 37.21 -25.35
N PRO A 54 12.70 37.65 -26.03
CA PRO A 54 12.91 37.27 -27.42
C PRO A 54 12.94 35.74 -27.49
N ALA A 55 12.19 35.16 -28.44
CA ALA A 55 12.15 33.72 -28.67
C ALA A 55 13.47 33.25 -29.28
N ASP A 56 14.53 33.20 -28.46
CA ASP A 56 15.68 32.35 -28.74
C ASP A 56 15.27 30.93 -28.33
N ASP A 57 14.62 30.21 -29.26
CA ASP A 57 14.28 28.78 -29.11
C ASP A 57 15.52 27.87 -29.21
N SER A 58 16.72 28.43 -29.00
CA SER A 58 17.94 27.64 -28.94
C SER A 58 17.87 26.68 -27.73
N PRO A 59 18.36 25.44 -27.87
CA PRO A 59 18.30 24.46 -26.79
C PRO A 59 19.02 24.92 -25.52
N GLU A 60 20.05 25.77 -25.67
CA GLU A 60 20.80 26.36 -24.54
C GLU A 60 20.01 27.46 -23.82
N ALA A 61 19.32 28.34 -24.55
CA ALA A 61 18.45 29.35 -23.95
C ALA A 61 17.23 28.72 -23.25
N LEU A 62 16.66 27.65 -23.82
CA LEU A 62 15.59 26.89 -23.19
C LEU A 62 16.06 26.20 -21.89
N ALA A 63 17.25 25.59 -21.89
CA ALA A 63 17.83 24.98 -20.69
C ALA A 63 18.09 26.03 -19.60
N ALA A 64 18.66 27.18 -19.96
CA ALA A 64 18.90 28.27 -19.02
C ALA A 64 17.59 28.86 -18.46
N ALA A 65 16.54 28.99 -19.28
CA ALA A 65 15.23 29.46 -18.84
C ALA A 65 14.54 28.45 -17.90
N GLN A 66 14.64 27.15 -18.18
CA GLN A 66 14.12 26.09 -17.31
C GLN A 66 14.83 26.09 -15.95
N GLU A 67 16.15 26.19 -15.95
CA GLU A 67 16.93 26.27 -14.70
C GLU A 67 16.56 27.53 -13.90
N ALA A 68 16.45 28.69 -14.56
CA ALA A 68 16.04 29.93 -13.92
C ALA A 68 14.62 29.84 -13.31
N LEU A 69 13.68 29.18 -14.00
CA LEU A 69 12.34 28.93 -13.48
C LEU A 69 12.37 27.99 -12.27
N LEU A 70 13.14 26.89 -12.33
CA LEU A 70 13.28 25.96 -11.23
C LEU A 70 13.92 26.64 -10.00
N GLN A 71 14.95 27.46 -10.20
CA GLN A 71 15.57 28.26 -9.15
C GLN A 71 14.60 29.29 -8.57
N ALA A 72 13.80 29.96 -9.40
CA ALA A 72 12.79 30.91 -8.92
C ALA A 72 11.70 30.21 -8.10
N ARG A 73 11.23 29.04 -8.55
CA ARG A 73 10.24 28.22 -7.84
C ARG A 73 10.79 27.70 -6.52
N SER A 74 12.02 27.20 -6.49
CA SER A 74 12.64 26.70 -5.26
C SER A 74 12.86 27.84 -4.26
N ARG A 75 13.35 29.00 -4.69
CA ARG A 75 13.51 30.20 -3.84
C ARG A 75 12.17 30.68 -3.29
N TYR A 76 11.12 30.72 -4.11
CA TYR A 76 9.77 31.10 -3.65
C TYR A 76 9.25 30.13 -2.60
N LYS A 77 9.37 28.82 -2.85
CA LYS A 77 8.94 27.78 -1.91
C LYS A 77 9.72 27.89 -0.59
N LEU A 78 11.03 27.95 -0.64
CA LEU A 78 11.87 28.09 0.56
C LEU A 78 11.54 29.35 1.37
N ARG A 79 11.25 30.48 0.70
CA ARG A 79 10.83 31.70 1.40
C ARG A 79 9.49 31.50 2.10
N ASN A 80 8.52 30.86 1.43
CA ASN A 80 7.22 30.60 2.01
C ASN A 80 7.33 29.63 3.20
N ASP A 81 8.05 28.53 3.01
CA ASP A 81 8.30 27.52 4.05
C ASP A 81 9.01 28.16 5.27
N ALA A 82 9.96 29.08 5.06
CA ALA A 82 10.63 29.79 6.14
C ALA A 82 9.70 30.74 6.90
N VAL A 83 8.84 31.48 6.19
CA VAL A 83 7.84 32.35 6.83
C VAL A 83 6.85 31.52 7.64
N GLU A 84 6.36 30.41 7.08
CA GLU A 84 5.45 29.49 7.75
C GLU A 84 6.09 28.89 9.01
N LEU A 85 7.34 28.43 8.92
CA LEU A 85 8.08 27.90 10.05
C LEU A 85 8.22 28.93 11.18
N VAL A 86 8.54 30.19 10.86
CA VAL A 86 8.64 31.26 11.86
C VAL A 86 7.28 31.55 12.49
N MET A 87 6.21 31.57 11.68
CA MET A 87 4.83 31.80 12.15
C MET A 87 4.31 30.67 13.03
N MET A 88 4.73 29.43 12.81
CA MET A 88 4.34 28.28 13.66
C MET A 88 5.26 28.11 14.87
N ALA A 89 6.57 28.21 14.71
CA ALA A 89 7.53 27.88 15.75
C ALA A 89 7.60 28.95 16.85
N ASN A 90 7.50 30.24 16.50
CA ASN A 90 7.64 31.31 17.49
C ASN A 90 6.50 31.32 18.53
N PRO A 91 5.22 31.19 18.15
CA PRO A 91 4.14 31.04 19.13
C PRO A 91 4.27 29.77 19.97
N VAL A 92 4.66 28.64 19.38
CA VAL A 92 4.88 27.38 20.12
C VAL A 92 5.99 27.52 21.16
N LEU A 93 7.13 28.10 20.79
CA LEU A 93 8.24 28.34 21.72
C LEU A 93 7.83 29.28 22.85
N LYS A 94 7.07 30.34 22.55
CA LYS A 94 6.57 31.27 23.57
C LYS A 94 5.55 30.62 24.50
N ALA A 95 4.65 29.80 23.95
CA ALA A 95 3.63 29.07 24.70
C ALA A 95 4.26 28.09 25.69
N VAL A 96 5.25 27.31 25.23
CA VAL A 96 5.91 26.27 26.04
C VAL A 96 6.88 26.88 27.07
N HIS A 97 7.70 27.86 26.67
CA HIS A 97 8.75 28.39 27.54
C HIS A 97 8.31 29.58 28.39
N GLY A 98 7.07 30.07 28.23
CA GLY A 98 6.53 31.16 29.04
C GLY A 98 7.43 32.39 29.08
N SER A 99 8.12 32.69 27.96
CA SER A 99 9.11 33.76 27.91
C SER A 99 8.55 35.08 28.45
N THR A 100 9.40 35.94 28.99
CA THR A 100 9.01 37.26 29.53
C THR A 100 8.26 38.15 28.53
N ASN A 101 8.33 37.83 27.22
CA ASN A 101 7.62 38.51 26.13
C ASN A 101 6.45 37.68 25.54
N ALA A 102 5.98 36.63 26.22
CA ALA A 102 4.83 35.84 25.79
C ALA A 102 3.55 36.65 26.02
N SER A 103 2.77 36.86 24.95
CA SER A 103 1.45 37.49 25.08
C SER A 103 0.48 36.54 25.82
N PRO A 104 -0.61 37.05 26.42
CA PRO A 104 -1.64 36.20 27.00
C PRO A 104 -2.18 35.15 26.01
N ILE A 105 -2.35 35.55 24.75
CA ILE A 105 -2.80 34.67 23.66
C ILE A 105 -1.80 33.53 23.42
N ASP A 106 -0.49 33.80 23.47
CA ASP A 106 0.54 32.76 23.32
C ASP A 106 0.47 31.71 24.45
N ARG A 107 0.10 32.12 25.66
CA ARG A 107 -0.04 31.18 26.80
C ARG A 107 -1.27 30.29 26.67
N ASP A 108 -2.36 30.82 26.12
CA ASP A 108 -3.61 30.10 25.91
C ASP A 108 -3.48 29.00 24.83
N LEU A 109 -2.44 29.04 24.00
CA LEU A 109 -2.15 28.00 23.00
C LEU A 109 -1.63 26.68 23.60
N LEU A 110 -1.05 26.71 24.80
CA LEU A 110 -0.43 25.53 25.43
C LEU A 110 -1.32 24.27 25.47
N PRO A 111 -2.59 24.31 25.94
CA PRO A 111 -3.44 23.12 25.96
C PRO A 111 -3.71 22.55 24.56
N TYR A 112 -3.76 23.39 23.53
CA TYR A 112 -3.95 22.93 22.15
C TYR A 112 -2.68 22.32 21.57
N ILE A 113 -1.51 22.86 21.92
CA ILE A 113 -0.22 22.29 21.55
C ILE A 113 -0.06 20.88 22.16
N VAL A 114 -0.40 20.72 23.44
CA VAL A 114 -0.35 19.39 24.10
C VAL A 114 -1.27 18.39 23.41
N LYS A 115 -2.53 18.78 23.11
CA LYS A 115 -3.46 17.92 22.37
C LYS A 115 -2.95 17.54 20.98
N ARG A 116 -2.38 18.50 20.24
CA ARG A 116 -1.77 18.25 18.93
C ARG A 116 -0.61 17.26 19.05
N ASP A 117 0.25 17.41 20.05
CA ASP A 117 1.41 16.56 20.24
C ASP A 117 0.98 15.14 20.64
N ASP A 118 -0.02 15.00 21.51
CA ASP A 118 -0.64 13.71 21.86
C ASP A 118 -1.25 13.01 20.65
N ALA A 119 -2.02 13.74 19.83
CA ALA A 119 -2.56 13.23 18.57
C ALA A 119 -1.44 12.82 17.59
N SER A 120 -0.38 13.62 17.49
CA SER A 120 0.77 13.33 16.64
C SER A 120 1.48 12.04 17.08
N VAL A 121 1.62 11.82 18.40
CA VAL A 121 2.17 10.59 18.96
C VAL A 121 1.26 9.40 18.64
N GLN A 122 -0.06 9.54 18.75
CA GLN A 122 -1.01 8.49 18.41
C GLN A 122 -0.95 8.12 16.92
N VAL A 123 -0.88 9.12 16.03
CA VAL A 123 -0.72 8.92 14.58
C VAL A 123 0.62 8.25 14.27
N ALA A 124 1.71 8.66 14.90
CA ALA A 124 3.01 8.03 14.72
C ALA A 124 2.99 6.54 15.17
N ARG A 125 2.32 6.23 16.28
CA ARG A 125 2.15 4.85 16.76
C ARG A 125 1.29 4.01 15.82
N SER A 126 0.18 4.55 15.33
CA SER A 126 -0.69 3.83 14.40
C SER A 126 0.00 3.60 13.05
N ALA A 127 0.77 4.57 12.56
CA ALA A 127 1.60 4.43 11.37
C ALA A 127 2.69 3.38 11.55
N ALA A 128 3.38 3.36 12.70
CA ALA A 128 4.39 2.35 13.01
C ALA A 128 3.80 0.93 13.05
N LYS A 129 2.65 0.77 13.72
CA LYS A 129 1.92 -0.51 13.75
C LYS A 129 1.47 -0.93 12.35
N ALA A 130 0.96 0.00 11.55
CA ALA A 130 0.57 -0.28 10.18
C ALA A 130 1.78 -0.71 9.33
N GLN A 131 2.94 -0.08 9.53
CA GLN A 131 4.17 -0.49 8.86
C GLN A 131 4.59 -1.91 9.27
N GLU A 132 4.61 -2.22 10.57
CA GLU A 132 4.92 -3.56 11.07
C GLU A 132 4.00 -4.63 10.47
N THR A 133 2.69 -4.36 10.38
CA THR A 133 1.76 -5.30 9.74
C THR A 133 2.01 -5.48 8.23
N ARG A 134 2.44 -4.40 7.53
CA ARG A 134 2.81 -4.49 6.12
C ARG A 134 4.08 -5.32 5.95
N ASP A 135 5.08 -5.10 6.78
CA ASP A 135 6.33 -5.84 6.73
C ASP A 135 6.07 -7.34 6.99
N ALA A 136 5.28 -7.68 8.01
CA ALA A 136 4.86 -9.05 8.27
C ALA A 136 4.06 -9.67 7.11
N LEU A 137 3.18 -8.90 6.47
CA LEU A 137 2.45 -9.35 5.28
C LEU A 137 3.42 -9.64 4.13
N THR A 138 4.41 -8.77 3.89
CA THR A 138 5.41 -8.98 2.84
C THR A 138 6.25 -10.23 3.09
N ASP A 139 6.63 -10.51 4.35
CA ASP A 139 7.36 -11.73 4.70
C ASP A 139 6.55 -12.99 4.41
N VAL A 140 5.26 -12.99 4.79
CA VAL A 140 4.34 -14.11 4.51
C VAL A 140 4.13 -14.29 3.01
N GLN A 141 4.01 -13.20 2.25
CA GLN A 141 3.89 -13.27 0.79
C GLN A 141 5.14 -13.87 0.14
N VAL A 142 6.33 -13.48 0.60
CA VAL A 142 7.60 -14.04 0.11
C VAL A 142 7.69 -15.53 0.41
N GLU A 143 7.34 -15.97 1.63
CA GLU A 143 7.36 -17.39 1.97
C GLU A 143 6.31 -18.18 1.19
N THR A 144 5.12 -17.60 0.97
CA THR A 144 4.07 -18.21 0.15
C THR A 144 4.56 -18.43 -1.28
N LEU A 145 5.19 -17.43 -1.91
CA LEU A 145 5.81 -17.58 -3.23
C LEU A 145 6.89 -18.66 -3.25
N ARG A 146 7.69 -18.76 -2.18
CA ARG A 146 8.73 -19.79 -2.05
C ARG A 146 8.13 -21.19 -1.94
N VAL A 147 7.06 -21.37 -1.16
CA VAL A 147 6.33 -22.64 -1.03
C VAL A 147 5.66 -23.01 -2.36
N CYS A 148 4.98 -22.07 -3.02
CA CYS A 148 4.36 -22.32 -4.33
C CYS A 148 5.38 -22.80 -5.36
N ARG A 149 6.56 -22.16 -5.45
CA ARG A 149 7.65 -22.61 -6.34
C ARG A 149 8.14 -24.03 -6.01
N ARG A 150 8.25 -24.36 -4.72
CA ARG A 150 8.63 -25.72 -4.28
C ARG A 150 7.56 -26.74 -4.65
N ASN A 151 6.28 -26.43 -4.43
CA ASN A 151 5.18 -27.29 -4.80
C ASN A 151 5.16 -27.55 -6.31
N VAL A 152 5.33 -26.52 -7.14
CA VAL A 152 5.43 -26.68 -8.61
C VAL A 152 6.57 -27.63 -8.99
N ASN A 153 7.75 -27.50 -8.38
CA ASN A 153 8.90 -28.38 -8.67
C ASN A 153 8.67 -29.83 -8.21
N LEU A 154 8.07 -30.02 -7.02
CA LEU A 154 7.75 -31.36 -6.52
C LEU A 154 6.68 -32.03 -7.39
N THR A 155 5.66 -31.29 -7.80
CA THR A 155 4.61 -31.78 -8.69
C THR A 155 5.17 -32.14 -10.06
N SER A 156 6.09 -31.35 -10.64
CA SER A 156 6.74 -31.71 -11.90
C SER A 156 7.54 -33.01 -11.77
N ARG A 157 8.31 -33.19 -10.68
CA ARG A 157 9.04 -34.44 -10.42
C ARG A 157 8.10 -35.63 -10.23
N LEU A 158 6.94 -35.44 -9.59
CA LEU A 158 5.94 -36.49 -9.45
C LEU A 158 5.38 -36.92 -10.80
N PHE A 159 5.13 -35.98 -11.71
CA PHE A 159 4.72 -36.32 -13.08
C PHE A 159 5.79 -37.08 -13.84
N ASP A 160 7.07 -36.68 -13.74
CA ASP A 160 8.18 -37.40 -14.37
C ASP A 160 8.29 -38.85 -13.84
N LEU A 161 8.16 -39.02 -12.51
CA LEU A 161 8.17 -40.34 -11.86
C LEU A 161 6.95 -41.19 -12.27
N ALA A 162 5.76 -40.58 -12.35
CA ALA A 162 4.54 -41.25 -12.81
C ALA A 162 4.66 -41.69 -14.28
N ALA A 163 5.28 -40.86 -15.14
CA ALA A 163 5.56 -41.21 -16.53
C ALA A 163 6.52 -42.39 -16.63
N GLN A 164 7.62 -42.38 -15.85
CA GLN A 164 8.58 -43.50 -15.79
C GLN A 164 7.94 -44.81 -15.28
N LEU A 165 7.02 -44.73 -14.31
CA LEU A 165 6.28 -45.90 -13.85
C LEU A 165 5.32 -46.44 -14.90
N LYS A 166 4.63 -45.56 -15.64
CA LYS A 166 3.76 -45.96 -16.76
C LYS A 166 4.57 -46.65 -17.86
N GLU A 167 5.76 -46.14 -18.17
CA GLU A 167 6.66 -46.72 -19.16
C GLU A 167 7.20 -48.10 -18.72
N ARG A 168 7.59 -48.25 -17.44
CA ARG A 168 7.99 -49.56 -16.88
C ARG A 168 6.85 -50.57 -16.89
N LYS A 169 5.63 -50.14 -16.55
CA LYS A 169 4.44 -51.00 -16.55
C LYS A 169 3.99 -51.43 -17.95
N ALA A 170 4.39 -50.69 -18.98
CA ALA A 170 4.16 -51.09 -20.37
C ALA A 170 5.14 -52.17 -20.87
N VAL A 171 6.22 -52.46 -20.12
CA VAL A 171 7.31 -53.37 -20.53
C VAL A 171 7.24 -54.75 -19.85
N ASP A 172 6.52 -54.92 -18.73
CA ASP A 172 6.31 -56.22 -18.09
C ASP A 172 4.86 -56.71 -18.28
N TRP A 173 4.68 -57.73 -19.11
CA TRP A 173 3.47 -58.55 -19.21
C TRP A 173 3.88 -60.02 -19.41
N ASP A 174 4.12 -60.74 -18.30
CA ASP A 174 3.87 -62.18 -18.20
C ASP A 174 3.86 -62.68 -16.74
N GLY A 175 2.69 -63.08 -16.22
CA GLY A 175 2.58 -64.19 -15.26
C GLY A 175 2.06 -63.94 -13.83
N GLY A 176 0.75 -64.15 -13.62
CA GLY A 176 0.19 -64.95 -12.49
C GLY A 176 0.17 -64.40 -11.06
N GLU A 177 1.31 -63.98 -10.48
CA GLU A 177 1.39 -63.42 -9.11
C GLU A 177 0.97 -61.93 -9.03
N GLU A 178 0.75 -61.34 -10.19
CA GLU A 178 0.59 -59.90 -10.38
C GLU A 178 -0.77 -59.35 -9.95
N ALA A 179 -1.81 -60.16 -9.78
CA ALA A 179 -3.14 -59.66 -9.41
C ALA A 179 -3.17 -58.97 -8.03
N LEU A 180 -2.37 -59.44 -7.07
CA LEU A 180 -2.20 -58.81 -5.76
C LEU A 180 -1.35 -57.53 -5.85
N ARG A 181 -0.26 -57.57 -6.64
CA ARG A 181 0.58 -56.39 -6.91
C ARG A 181 -0.19 -55.29 -7.64
N VAL A 182 -0.99 -55.64 -8.64
CA VAL A 182 -1.87 -54.71 -9.37
C VAL A 182 -2.90 -54.09 -8.42
N ARG A 183 -3.43 -54.84 -7.44
CA ARG A 183 -4.32 -54.27 -6.40
C ARG A 183 -3.60 -53.29 -5.49
N GLU A 184 -2.39 -53.62 -5.03
CA GLU A 184 -1.58 -52.71 -4.22
C GLU A 184 -1.15 -51.46 -4.99
N GLU A 185 -0.79 -51.61 -6.26
CA GLU A 185 -0.45 -50.51 -7.15
C GLU A 185 -1.67 -49.65 -7.49
N LYS A 186 -2.85 -50.25 -7.73
CA LYS A 186 -4.11 -49.50 -7.88
C LYS A 186 -4.48 -48.74 -6.60
N ARG A 187 -4.18 -49.28 -5.42
CA ARG A 187 -4.36 -48.56 -4.14
C ARG A 187 -3.38 -47.40 -3.99
N LYS A 188 -2.10 -47.61 -4.34
CA LYS A 188 -1.08 -46.55 -4.35
C LYS A 188 -1.41 -45.45 -5.36
N TRP A 189 -1.88 -45.81 -6.54
CA TRP A 189 -2.31 -44.86 -7.57
C TRP A 189 -3.50 -44.02 -7.11
N ARG A 190 -4.52 -44.64 -6.50
CA ARG A 190 -5.65 -43.90 -5.90
C ARG A 190 -5.22 -42.97 -4.78
N ALA A 191 -4.30 -43.39 -3.92
CA ALA A 191 -3.76 -42.52 -2.86
C ALA A 191 -3.00 -41.31 -3.44
N VAL A 192 -2.19 -41.52 -4.48
CA VAL A 192 -1.45 -40.44 -5.15
C VAL A 192 -2.41 -39.50 -5.88
N LYS A 193 -3.43 -40.03 -6.58
CA LYS A 193 -4.44 -39.23 -7.28
C LYS A 193 -5.27 -38.39 -6.31
N GLY A 194 -5.74 -38.99 -5.20
CA GLY A 194 -6.48 -38.28 -4.16
C GLY A 194 -5.66 -37.16 -3.51
N ALA A 195 -4.36 -37.41 -3.26
CA ALA A 195 -3.45 -36.38 -2.74
C ALA A 195 -3.22 -35.24 -3.76
N ALA A 196 -3.01 -35.56 -5.04
CA ALA A 196 -2.82 -34.57 -6.09
C ALA A 196 -4.08 -33.70 -6.30
N SER A 197 -5.27 -34.30 -6.32
CA SER A 197 -6.56 -33.61 -6.43
C SER A 197 -6.77 -32.65 -5.24
N GLY A 198 -6.51 -33.12 -4.00
CA GLY A 198 -6.61 -32.28 -2.81
C GLY A 198 -5.64 -31.10 -2.79
N ILE A 199 -4.42 -31.28 -3.31
CA ILE A 199 -3.43 -30.19 -3.42
C ILE A 199 -3.88 -29.15 -4.45
N VAL A 200 -4.36 -29.57 -5.63
CA VAL A 200 -4.81 -28.64 -6.67
C VAL A 200 -6.04 -27.87 -6.23
N ALA A 201 -7.04 -28.54 -5.67
CA ALA A 201 -8.25 -27.90 -5.14
C ALA A 201 -7.95 -26.96 -3.96
N GLY A 202 -7.00 -27.31 -3.09
CA GLY A 202 -6.59 -26.48 -1.96
C GLY A 202 -5.61 -25.35 -2.31
N SER A 203 -5.06 -25.33 -3.51
CA SER A 203 -4.07 -24.32 -3.94
C SER A 203 -4.66 -22.97 -4.33
N GLY A 204 -5.99 -22.88 -4.50
CA GLY A 204 -6.68 -21.67 -4.95
C GLY A 204 -6.49 -21.36 -6.44
N VAL A 205 -5.87 -22.26 -7.21
CA VAL A 205 -5.84 -22.19 -8.68
C VAL A 205 -7.25 -22.47 -9.24
N ASP A 206 -7.67 -21.72 -10.26
CA ASP A 206 -8.95 -21.95 -10.96
C ASP A 206 -8.88 -23.19 -11.85
N TRP A 207 -8.91 -24.36 -11.21
CA TRP A 207 -8.84 -25.66 -11.86
C TRP A 207 -10.12 -26.05 -12.61
N ALA A 208 -11.23 -25.33 -12.40
CA ALA A 208 -12.50 -25.61 -13.06
C ALA A 208 -12.53 -25.16 -14.53
N SER A 209 -11.76 -24.11 -14.84
CA SER A 209 -11.66 -23.52 -16.17
C SER A 209 -10.62 -24.21 -17.08
N ASP A 210 -9.71 -25.00 -16.51
CA ASP A 210 -8.67 -25.72 -17.24
C ASP A 210 -9.05 -27.21 -17.39
N GLU A 211 -9.25 -27.67 -18.62
CA GLU A 211 -9.65 -29.05 -18.95
C GLU A 211 -8.71 -30.10 -18.33
N ALA A 212 -7.40 -29.84 -18.33
CA ALA A 212 -6.41 -30.79 -17.84
C ALA A 212 -6.40 -30.87 -16.31
N LEU A 213 -6.60 -29.74 -15.62
CA LEU A 213 -6.72 -29.71 -14.17
C LEU A 213 -8.07 -30.26 -13.71
N ARG A 214 -9.13 -30.03 -14.49
CA ARG A 214 -10.46 -30.55 -14.26
C ARG A 214 -10.48 -32.08 -14.35
N GLU A 215 -9.89 -32.68 -15.38
CA GLU A 215 -9.75 -34.14 -15.52
C GLU A 215 -8.87 -34.76 -14.42
N MET A 216 -7.90 -34.00 -13.91
CA MET A 216 -7.04 -34.47 -12.82
C MET A 216 -7.72 -34.43 -11.45
N VAL A 217 -8.57 -33.42 -11.20
CA VAL A 217 -9.30 -33.24 -9.94
C VAL A 217 -10.54 -34.13 -9.87
N LEU A 218 -11.27 -34.28 -10.98
CA LEU A 218 -12.42 -35.18 -11.10
C LEU A 218 -11.93 -36.62 -11.32
N ASP A 219 -12.45 -37.56 -10.54
CA ASP A 219 -12.33 -38.96 -10.90
C ASP A 219 -13.24 -39.24 -12.11
N PRO A 220 -12.78 -39.96 -13.16
CA PRO A 220 -13.73 -40.58 -14.07
C PRO A 220 -14.58 -41.50 -13.20
N GLU A 221 -15.90 -41.35 -13.28
CA GLU A 221 -16.84 -42.22 -12.57
C GLU A 221 -16.40 -43.68 -12.81
N ASP A 222 -16.27 -44.43 -11.72
CA ASP A 222 -15.99 -45.87 -11.78
C ASP A 222 -17.15 -46.52 -12.57
N ASP A 223 -16.99 -46.68 -13.89
CA ASP A 223 -17.77 -47.64 -14.67
C ASP A 223 -17.27 -49.04 -14.24
N ASP A 224 -18.19 -49.79 -13.61
CA ASP A 224 -18.05 -51.13 -13.02
C ASP A 224 -17.03 -52.10 -13.65
#